data_AF-A0A922X9L1-F1
#
_entry.id   AF-A0A922X9L1-F1
#
_cell.length_a   1.000
_cell.length_b   1.000
_cell.length_c   1.000
_cell.angle_alpha   90.00
_cell.angle_beta   90.00
_cell.angle_gamma   90.00
#
_symmetry.space_group_name_H-M   'P 1'
#
loop_
_entity.id
_entity.type
_entity.pdbx_description
1 polymer ?
#
loop_
_entity_poly.entity_id
_entity_poly.type
_entity_poly.pdbx_seq_one_letter_code
_entity_poly.pdbx_strand_id
1 'polypeptide(L)'
;MAQMRFDADNYGEAIVNALEALERDPDDTLANSIAAASGLRVSSKSLGELARKNKINGDVKTEAQELAKLLRSSLGEDVLGAGTKPKPPARNRTTTTTTAASPVKSASTSSDPFGALK
;
A
#
# COMPACT_ATOMS: atom_id res chain seq x y z
N MET A 1 15.40 18.28 13.39
CA MET A 1 14.25 19.17 13.04
C MET A 1 13.45 18.64 11.86
N ALA A 2 14.09 18.18 10.77
CA ALA A 2 13.41 17.66 9.58
C ALA A 2 12.34 16.60 9.90
N GLN A 3 12.66 15.58 10.71
CA GLN A 3 11.73 14.52 11.10
C GLN A 3 10.46 15.07 11.78
N MET A 4 10.60 15.95 12.76
CA MET A 4 9.45 16.55 13.46
C MET A 4 8.54 17.32 12.50
N ARG A 5 9.10 18.00 11.49
CA ARG A 5 8.31 18.73 10.48
C ARG A 5 7.63 17.79 9.50
N PHE A 6 8.29 16.69 9.16
CA PHE A 6 7.71 15.62 8.35
C PHE A 6 6.52 14.98 9.04
N ASP A 7 6.66 14.65 10.33
CA ASP A 7 5.61 14.03 11.15
C ASP A 7 4.43 14.99 11.41
N ALA A 8 4.67 16.30 11.38
CA ALA A 8 3.65 17.33 11.48
C ALA A 8 2.98 17.69 10.13
N ASP A 9 3.19 16.88 9.09
CA ASP A 9 2.71 17.11 7.71
C ASP A 9 3.17 18.44 7.07
N ASN A 10 4.20 19.08 7.64
CA ASN A 10 4.79 20.31 7.11
C ASN A 10 5.96 19.99 6.16
N TYR A 11 5.62 19.41 5.01
CA TYR A 11 6.59 18.87 4.06
C TYR A 11 7.50 19.93 3.43
N GLY A 12 7.03 21.16 3.22
CA GLY A 12 7.87 22.23 2.65
C GLY A 12 9.03 22.58 3.56
N GLU A 13 8.73 22.78 4.85
CA GLU A 13 9.77 23.02 5.83
C GLU A 13 10.60 21.77 6.13
N ALA A 14 10.01 20.57 6.08
CA ALA A 14 10.76 19.32 6.23
C ALA A 14 11.84 19.17 5.16
N ILE A 15 11.56 19.53 3.90
CA ILE A 15 12.54 19.54 2.80
C ILE A 15 13.70 20.47 3.11
N VAL A 16 13.43 21.72 3.49
CA VAL A 16 14.49 22.70 3.78
C VAL A 16 15.41 22.21 4.89
N ASN A 17 14.83 21.70 5.99
CA ASN A 17 15.61 21.20 7.12
C ASN A 17 16.37 19.90 6.79
N ALA A 18 15.83 19.06 5.89
CA ALA A 18 16.49 17.86 5.44
C ALA A 18 17.67 18.19 4.52
N LEU A 19 17.52 19.15 3.61
CA LEU A 19 18.60 19.61 2.73
C LEU A 19 19.73 20.27 3.53
N GLU A 20 19.42 21.07 4.56
CA GLU A 20 20.43 21.64 5.46
C GLU A 20 21.20 20.55 6.22
N ALA A 21 20.53 19.47 6.63
CA ALA A 21 21.20 18.33 7.24
C ALA A 21 22.14 17.62 6.25
N LEU A 22 21.72 17.47 4.98
CA LEU A 22 22.53 16.88 3.91
C LEU A 22 23.71 17.75 3.48
N GLU A 23 23.60 19.07 3.58
CA GLU A 23 24.74 19.98 3.38
C GLU A 23 25.82 19.77 4.44
N ARG A 24 25.42 19.37 5.66
CA ARG A 24 26.35 19.06 6.76
C ARG A 24 26.90 17.64 6.68
N ASP A 25 26.04 16.69 6.35
CA ASP A 25 26.36 15.27 6.22
C ASP A 25 25.68 14.67 4.97
N PRO A 26 26.39 14.60 3.84
CA PRO A 26 25.84 14.07 2.59
C PRO A 26 25.40 12.60 2.66
N ASP A 27 25.90 11.84 3.64
CA ASP A 27 25.61 10.42 3.82
C ASP A 27 24.43 10.18 4.79
N ASP A 28 23.77 11.24 5.29
CA ASP A 28 22.58 11.15 6.15
C ASP A 28 21.38 10.59 5.36
N THR A 29 21.26 9.26 5.39
CA THR A 29 20.18 8.51 4.75
C THR A 29 18.79 8.91 5.25
N LEU A 30 18.67 9.31 6.52
CA LEU A 30 17.40 9.74 7.09
C LEU A 30 16.99 11.09 6.49
N ALA A 31 17.89 12.07 6.49
CA ALA A 31 17.65 13.36 5.86
C ALA A 31 17.30 13.21 4.37
N ASN A 32 18.03 12.35 3.65
CA ASN A 32 17.75 12.05 2.25
C ASN A 32 16.33 11.46 2.06
N SER A 33 15.95 10.48 2.89
CA SER A 33 14.62 9.87 2.84
C SER A 33 13.49 10.88 3.15
N ILE A 34 13.70 11.79 4.11
CA ILE A 34 12.73 12.83 4.46
C ILE A 34 12.58 13.81 3.30
N ALA A 35 13.68 14.28 2.70
CA ALA A 35 13.64 15.20 1.57
C ALA A 35 12.89 14.57 0.38
N ALA A 36 13.23 13.34 0.02
CA ALA A 36 12.60 12.62 -1.08
C ALA A 36 11.10 12.38 -0.83
N ALA A 37 10.73 11.84 0.34
CA ALA A 37 9.33 11.55 0.67
C ALA A 37 8.49 12.83 0.75
N SER A 38 9.02 13.89 1.37
CA SER A 38 8.35 15.19 1.44
C SER A 38 8.16 15.81 0.06
N GLY A 39 9.19 15.80 -0.78
CA GLY A 39 9.14 16.33 -2.15
C GLY A 39 8.11 15.59 -3.00
N LEU A 40 8.01 14.26 -2.85
CA LEU A 40 6.99 13.46 -3.52
C LEU A 40 5.58 13.83 -3.07
N ARG A 41 5.34 13.99 -1.76
CA ARG A 41 4.02 14.37 -1.22
C ARG A 41 3.58 15.75 -1.71
N VAL A 42 4.50 16.73 -1.71
CA VAL A 42 4.24 18.08 -2.23
C VAL A 42 3.91 18.03 -3.72
N SER A 43 4.72 17.32 -4.51
CA SER A 43 4.52 17.16 -5.95
C SER A 43 3.19 16.47 -6.27
N SER A 44 2.85 15.41 -5.54
CA SER A 44 1.59 14.69 -5.68
C SER A 44 0.37 15.58 -5.37
N LYS A 45 0.44 16.39 -4.31
CA LYS A 45 -0.62 17.35 -3.98
C LYS A 45 -0.80 18.39 -5.09
N SER A 46 0.30 18.94 -5.61
CA SER A 46 0.28 19.92 -6.71
C SER A 46 -0.30 19.32 -7.99
N LEU A 47 0.07 18.08 -8.32
CA LEU A 47 -0.45 17.36 -9.47
C LEU A 47 -1.94 17.03 -9.31
N GLY A 48 -2.38 16.62 -8.12
CA GLY A 48 -3.79 16.42 -7.79
C GLY A 48 -4.62 17.70 -7.87
N GLU A 49 -4.08 18.82 -7.39
CA GLU A 49 -4.68 20.16 -7.55
C GLU A 49 -4.81 20.54 -9.02
N LEU A 50 -3.77 20.32 -9.82
CA LEU A 50 -3.76 20.61 -11.24
C LEU A 50 -4.79 19.76 -12.01
N ALA A 51 -4.88 18.48 -11.67
CA ALA A 51 -5.86 17.54 -12.23
C ALA A 51 -7.29 17.97 -11.88
N ARG A 52 -7.55 18.33 -10.61
CA ARG A 52 -8.86 18.84 -10.15
C ARG A 52 -9.25 20.14 -10.83
N LYS A 53 -8.28 21.03 -11.06
CA LYS A 53 -8.51 22.32 -11.73
C LYS A 53 -8.72 22.19 -13.25
N ASN A 54 -8.78 20.95 -13.79
CA ASN A 54 -9.11 20.65 -15.19
C ASN A 54 -8.22 21.40 -16.20
N LYS A 55 -6.96 21.69 -15.81
CA LYS A 55 -5.96 22.36 -16.66
C LYS A 55 -4.87 21.42 -17.16
N ILE A 56 -5.07 20.11 -17.04
CA ILE A 56 -4.16 19.13 -17.61
C ILE A 56 -4.65 18.78 -19.02
N ASN A 57 -4.37 19.67 -19.97
CA ASN A 57 -4.58 19.41 -21.40
C ASN A 57 -3.21 19.13 -22.06
N GLY A 58 -3.17 18.19 -23.01
CA GLY A 58 -1.97 17.92 -23.82
C GLY A 58 -0.79 17.34 -23.02
N ASP A 59 0.39 17.92 -23.25
CA ASP A 59 1.71 17.40 -22.85
C ASP A 59 1.89 17.20 -21.35
N VAL A 60 1.31 18.06 -20.52
CA VAL A 60 1.41 17.99 -19.05
C VAL A 60 0.78 16.71 -18.51
N LYS A 61 -0.25 16.17 -19.19
CA LYS A 61 -0.85 14.88 -18.81
C LYS A 61 0.10 13.73 -19.09
N THR A 62 0.73 13.76 -20.26
CA THR A 62 1.66 12.71 -20.72
C THR A 62 2.89 12.69 -19.83
N GLU A 63 3.47 13.85 -19.52
CA GLU A 63 4.62 14.00 -18.63
C GLU A 63 4.30 13.53 -17.21
N ALA A 64 3.13 13.91 -16.66
CA ALA A 64 2.64 13.40 -15.39
C ALA A 64 2.50 11.86 -15.37
N GLN A 65 2.01 11.27 -16.46
CA GLN A 65 1.88 9.82 -16.59
C GLN A 65 3.24 9.13 -16.69
N GLU A 66 4.20 9.71 -17.41
CA GLU A 66 5.55 9.19 -17.53
C GLU A 66 6.29 9.24 -16.19
N LEU A 67 6.18 10.34 -15.45
CA LEU A 67 6.72 10.47 -14.09
C LEU A 67 6.10 9.45 -13.14
N ALA A 68 4.78 9.24 -13.21
CA ALA A 68 4.11 8.23 -12.41
C ALA A 68 4.58 6.81 -12.75
N LYS A 69 4.85 6.53 -14.04
CA LYS A 69 5.37 5.25 -14.50
C LYS A 69 6.80 5.03 -14.02
N LEU A 70 7.66 6.04 -14.15
CA LEU A 70 9.03 6.00 -13.64
C LEU A 70 9.06 5.76 -12.12
N LEU A 71 8.19 6.45 -11.38
CA LEU A 71 8.07 6.27 -9.94
C LEU A 71 7.68 4.82 -9.58
N ARG A 72 6.71 4.25 -10.31
CA ARG A 72 6.35 2.83 -10.09
C ARG A 72 7.52 1.90 -10.40
N SER A 73 8.24 2.13 -11.49
CA SER A 73 9.42 1.32 -11.82
C SER A 73 10.50 1.42 -10.73
N SER A 74 10.70 2.63 -10.18
CA SER A 74 11.69 2.90 -9.13
C SER A 74 11.34 2.20 -7.80
N LEU A 75 10.05 2.12 -7.46
CA LEU A 75 9.58 1.42 -6.25
C LEU A 75 9.60 -0.11 -6.37
N GLY A 76 9.87 -0.66 -7.56
CA GLY A 76 9.67 -2.08 -7.87
C GLY A 76 8.18 -2.42 -8.02
N GLU A 77 7.84 -3.33 -8.93
CA GLU A 77 6.45 -3.73 -9.26
C GLU A 77 5.57 -4.19 -8.07
N ASP A 78 6.13 -4.36 -6.87
CA ASP A 78 5.51 -5.06 -5.74
C ASP A 78 4.60 -4.22 -4.83
N VAL A 79 4.62 -2.88 -4.89
CA VAL A 79 3.69 -2.09 -4.05
C VAL A 79 2.25 -2.11 -4.61
N LEU A 80 2.07 -2.50 -5.88
CA LEU A 80 0.75 -2.55 -6.51
C LEU A 80 0.34 -3.96 -6.97
N GLY A 81 0.19 -4.85 -5.99
CA GLY A 81 -1.02 -5.65 -5.98
C GLY A 81 -2.21 -4.71 -5.93
N ALA A 82 -2.80 -4.37 -7.09
CA ALA A 82 -4.20 -3.96 -7.11
C ALA A 82 -4.94 -5.06 -6.35
N GLY A 83 -5.42 -4.75 -5.14
CA GLY A 83 -6.08 -5.71 -4.27
C GLY A 83 -7.03 -6.53 -5.11
N THR A 84 -6.66 -7.78 -5.39
CA THR A 84 -7.53 -8.75 -6.03
C THR A 84 -8.66 -8.91 -5.05
N LYS A 85 -9.76 -8.19 -5.28
CA LYS A 85 -10.99 -8.39 -4.51
C LYS A 85 -11.24 -9.89 -4.56
N PRO A 86 -11.21 -10.61 -3.42
CA PRO A 86 -11.39 -12.05 -3.46
C PRO A 86 -12.78 -12.30 -4.05
N LYS A 87 -12.80 -12.96 -5.22
CA LYS A 87 -14.04 -13.39 -5.86
C LYS A 87 -14.75 -14.29 -4.85
N PRO A 88 -16.00 -14.00 -4.44
CA PRO A 88 -16.71 -14.85 -3.50
C PRO A 88 -16.80 -16.26 -4.11
N PRO A 89 -16.52 -17.33 -3.35
CA PRO A 89 -16.55 -18.68 -3.91
C PRO A 89 -17.97 -18.97 -4.39
N ALA A 90 -18.09 -19.37 -5.66
CA ALA A 90 -19.34 -19.85 -6.22
C ALA A 90 -19.83 -21.02 -5.35
N ARG A 91 -21.04 -20.91 -4.82
CA ARG A 91 -21.64 -21.98 -4.04
C ARG A 91 -22.08 -23.05 -5.02
N ASN A 92 -21.34 -24.15 -5.05
CA ASN A 92 -21.76 -25.34 -5.80
C ASN A 92 -23.09 -25.81 -5.21
N ARG A 93 -24.17 -25.57 -5.96
CA ARG A 93 -25.46 -26.17 -5.70
C ARG A 93 -25.35 -27.64 -6.11
N THR A 94 -25.03 -28.49 -5.13
CA THR A 94 -25.05 -29.95 -5.32
C THR A 94 -26.47 -30.36 -5.67
N THR A 95 -26.67 -30.76 -6.92
CA THR A 95 -27.87 -31.46 -7.37
C THR A 95 -27.90 -32.82 -6.68
N THR A 96 -28.91 -33.02 -5.84
CA THR A 96 -29.22 -34.28 -5.17
C THR A 96 -29.53 -35.36 -6.21
N THR A 97 -28.57 -36.23 -6.49
CA THR A 97 -28.82 -37.54 -7.11
C THR A 97 -28.89 -38.58 -6.00
N THR A 98 -30.11 -39.04 -5.75
CA THR A 98 -30.46 -40.20 -4.92
C THR A 98 -29.89 -41.49 -5.50
N THR A 99 -29.00 -42.16 -4.77
CA THR A 99 -28.82 -43.62 -4.80
C THR A 99 -28.23 -44.11 -3.47
N ALA A 100 -28.66 -45.29 -3.05
CA ALA A 100 -28.66 -45.80 -1.68
C ALA A 100 -27.43 -46.63 -1.27
N ALA A 101 -27.35 -46.91 0.06
CA ALA A 101 -26.55 -47.91 0.80
C ALA A 101 -25.06 -47.57 1.05
N SER A 102 -24.42 -47.67 2.23
CA SER A 102 -24.71 -48.17 3.59
C SER A 102 -23.69 -47.55 4.59
N PRO A 103 -23.89 -47.61 5.92
CA PRO A 103 -23.19 -46.76 6.89
C PRO A 103 -21.98 -47.45 7.55
N VAL A 104 -20.88 -46.73 7.78
CA VAL A 104 -19.89 -47.09 8.81
C VAL A 104 -19.18 -45.87 9.43
N LYS A 105 -19.46 -45.73 10.73
CA LYS A 105 -18.55 -45.37 11.82
C LYS A 105 -18.12 -43.91 12.01
N SER A 106 -18.86 -43.26 12.90
CA SER A 106 -18.35 -42.21 13.78
C SER A 106 -17.09 -42.70 14.51
N ALA A 107 -16.02 -41.92 14.43
CA ALA A 107 -14.96 -41.90 15.43
C ALA A 107 -14.58 -40.44 15.68
N SER A 108 -15.06 -39.96 16.81
CA SER A 108 -14.79 -38.67 17.41
C SER A 108 -13.33 -38.59 17.88
N THR A 109 -12.67 -37.48 17.59
CA THR A 109 -11.50 -37.02 18.35
C THR A 109 -11.78 -35.56 18.71
N SER A 110 -12.54 -35.33 19.77
CA SER A 110 -12.02 -35.15 21.14
C SER A 110 -11.08 -33.93 21.24
N SER A 111 -11.66 -32.74 21.22
CA SER A 111 -11.04 -31.52 21.72
C SER A 111 -11.83 -31.06 22.95
N ASP A 112 -11.55 -31.67 24.11
CA ASP A 112 -12.01 -31.14 25.40
C ASP A 112 -10.81 -30.57 26.18
N PRO A 113 -10.65 -29.24 26.25
CA PRO A 113 -9.45 -28.60 26.77
C PRO A 113 -9.41 -28.42 28.30
N PHE A 114 -10.33 -29.01 29.08
CA PHE A 114 -10.39 -28.77 30.53
C PHE A 114 -10.46 -30.02 31.43
N GLY A 115 -10.16 -31.22 30.91
CA GLY A 115 -10.25 -32.48 31.66
C GLY A 115 -9.16 -32.74 32.71
N ALA A 116 -8.17 -31.86 32.91
CA ALA A 116 -6.99 -32.14 33.74
C ALA A 116 -6.97 -31.47 35.13
N LEU A 117 -8.12 -30.99 35.62
CA LEU A 117 -8.21 -30.36 36.95
C LEU A 117 -9.21 -31.11 37.84
N LYS A 118 -8.77 -32.25 38.40
CA LYS A 118 -9.32 -32.78 39.64
C LYS A 118 -8.30 -33.62 40.40
#